data_AF-A0A970KDT9-F1
#
_entry.id   AF-A0A970KDT9-F1
#
_cell.length_a   1.000
_cell.length_b   1.000
_cell.length_c   1.000
_cell.angle_alpha   90.00
_cell.angle_beta   90.00
_cell.angle_gamma   90.00
#
_symmetry.space_group_name_H-M   'P 1'
#
loop_
_entity.id
_entity.type
_entity.pdbx_description
1 polymer ?
#
loop_
_entity_poly.entity_id
_entity_poly.type
_entity_poly.pdbx_seq_one_letter_code
_entity_poly.pdbx_strand_id
1 'polypeptide(L)' 'MRIEKITGNKKRFLDLLLLADEQEDMIDRYLPGGDLFALYDGDLKSVCVVVPIDGETCELKNIATYPHYQG' A
#
# COMPACT_ATOMS: atom_id res chain seq x y z
N MET A 1 -0.11 15.28 8.69
CA MET A 1 -0.63 14.03 8.11
C MET A 1 -1.48 14.29 6.86
N ARG A 2 -1.18 13.61 5.75
CA ARG A 2 -1.92 13.66 4.47
C ARG A 2 -1.95 12.26 3.87
N ILE A 3 -3.13 11.82 3.41
CA ILE A 3 -3.29 10.56 2.68
C ILE A 3 -3.52 10.88 1.20
N GLU A 4 -2.79 10.20 0.33
CA GLU A 4 -2.88 10.39 -1.12
C GLU A 4 -3.09 9.08 -1.84
N LYS A 5 -4.02 9.08 -2.80
CA LYS A 5 -4.17 8.00 -3.77
C LYS A 5 -3.08 8.11 -4.82
N ILE A 6 -2.33 7.03 -5.02
CA ILE A 6 -1.25 6.95 -6.00
C ILE A 6 -1.80 6.33 -7.28
N THR A 7 -1.78 7.11 -8.36
CA THR A 7 -2.37 6.73 -9.65
C THR A 7 -1.36 6.10 -10.62
N GLY A 8 -0.05 6.23 -10.38
CA GLY A 8 1.00 5.72 -11.26
C GLY A 8 2.29 5.40 -10.52
N ASN A 9 3.16 4.61 -11.16
CA ASN A 9 4.43 4.14 -10.60
C ASN A 9 4.31 3.59 -9.16
N LYS A 10 3.28 2.76 -8.92
CA LYS A 10 2.97 2.19 -7.59
C LYS A 10 4.14 1.36 -7.02
N LYS A 11 4.93 0.71 -7.89
CA LYS A 11 6.12 -0.06 -7.50
C LYS A 11 7.23 0.76 -6.84
N ARG A 12 7.19 2.10 -6.89
CA ARG A 12 8.14 2.94 -6.13
C ARG A 12 8.03 2.77 -4.61
N PHE A 13 6.95 2.16 -4.13
CA PHE A 13 6.68 1.87 -2.71
C PHE A 13 6.92 0.40 -2.34
N LEU A 14 7.59 -0.36 -3.21
CA LEU A 14 7.81 -1.80 -3.03
C LEU A 14 8.54 -2.12 -1.72
N ASP A 15 9.48 -1.26 -1.31
CA ASP A 15 10.21 -1.39 -0.05
C ASP A 15 9.28 -1.48 1.17
N LEU A 16 8.24 -0.65 1.22
CA LEU A 16 7.22 -0.72 2.27
C LEU A 16 6.28 -1.90 2.07
N LEU A 17 5.81 -2.16 0.84
CA LEU A 17 4.88 -3.27 0.56
C LEU A 17 5.47 -4.62 0.99
N LEU A 18 6.79 -4.81 0.80
CA LEU A 18 7.53 -6.00 1.21
C LEU A 18 7.58 -6.22 2.73
N LEU A 19 7.32 -5.18 3.54
CA LEU A 19 7.26 -5.34 5.00
C LEU A 19 6.01 -6.11 5.46
N ALA A 20 4.93 -6.06 4.68
CA ALA A 20 3.68 -6.77 4.99
C ALA A 20 3.50 -8.05 4.17
N ASP A 21 4.10 -8.12 2.98
CA ASP A 21 4.02 -9.25 2.07
C ASP A 21 5.40 -9.49 1.44
N GLU A 22 6.15 -10.47 1.94
CA GLU A 22 7.56 -10.70 1.56
C GLU A 22 7.75 -11.17 0.10
N GLN A 23 6.68 -11.58 -0.56
CA GLN A 23 6.70 -12.15 -1.91
C GLN A 23 6.29 -11.10 -2.95
N GLU A 24 7.27 -10.55 -3.68
CA GLU A 24 7.00 -9.54 -4.74
C GLU A 24 6.02 -10.06 -5.80
N ASP A 25 6.07 -11.35 -6.15
CA ASP A 25 5.17 -11.93 -7.14
C ASP A 25 3.70 -11.97 -6.67
N MET A 26 3.46 -11.98 -5.35
CA MET A 26 2.13 -11.82 -4.77
C MET A 26 1.66 -10.37 -4.83
N ILE A 27 2.54 -9.41 -4.52
CA ILE A 27 2.30 -7.98 -4.69
C ILE A 27 1.92 -7.64 -6.13
N ASP A 28 2.63 -8.23 -7.10
CA ASP A 28 2.39 -8.02 -8.53
C ASP A 28 1.00 -8.44 -9.00
N ARG A 29 0.33 -9.36 -8.28
CA ARG A 29 -1.04 -9.79 -8.61
C ARG A 29 -2.08 -8.75 -8.24
N TYR A 30 -1.93 -8.06 -7.11
CA TYR A 30 -2.95 -7.12 -6.63
C TYR A 30 -2.61 -5.65 -6.85
N LEU A 31 -1.33 -5.27 -6.96
CA LEU A 31 -0.91 -3.87 -7.06
C LEU A 31 -1.44 -3.14 -8.32
N PRO A 32 -1.50 -3.77 -9.51
CA PRO A 32 -2.05 -3.10 -10.70
C PRO A 32 -3.53 -2.75 -10.53
N GLY A 33 -4.33 -3.70 -10.03
CA GLY A 33 -5.79 -3.58 -9.87
C GLY A 33 -6.25 -2.94 -8.57
N GLY A 34 -5.38 -2.85 -7.56
CA GLY A 34 -5.67 -2.24 -6.27
C GLY A 34 -5.41 -0.74 -6.23
N ASP A 35 -6.16 -0.04 -5.39
CA ASP A 35 -5.90 1.36 -5.06
C ASP A 35 -4.80 1.44 -4.00
N LEU A 36 -3.67 2.05 -4.36
CA LEU A 36 -2.59 2.31 -3.41
C LEU A 36 -2.77 3.70 -2.79
N PHE A 37 -2.73 3.76 -1.47
CA PHE A 37 -2.73 4.99 -0.70
C PHE A 37 -1.41 5.13 0.07
N ALA A 38 -0.84 6.33 0.09
CA ALA A 38 0.34 6.67 0.86
C ALA A 38 -0.01 7.69 1.95
N LEU A 39 0.47 7.45 3.16
CA LEU A 39 0.40 8.37 4.29
C LEU A 39 1.71 9.15 4.40
N TYR A 40 1.61 10.47 4.31
CA TYR A 40 2.70 11.40 4.55
C TYR A 40 2.49 12.17 5.85
N ASP A 41 3.53 12.27 6.65
CA ASP A 41 3.57 13.16 7.81
C ASP A 41 4.96 13.81 7.90
N GLY A 42 5.16 14.83 7.06
CA GLY A 42 6.49 15.29 6.67
C GLY A 42 7.02 14.45 5.52
N ASP A 43 7.60 13.29 5.85
CA ASP A 43 8.03 12.26 4.92
C ASP A 43 7.03 11.08 4.87
N LEU A 44 7.32 10.11 4.01
CA LEU A 44 6.49 8.92 3.81
C LEU A 44 6.52 8.05 5.08
N LYS A 45 5.35 7.71 5.62
CA LYS A 45 5.22 6.89 6.84
C LYS A 45 4.73 5.48 6.54
N SER A 46 3.66 5.40 5.76
CA SER A 46 2.94 4.16 5.53
C SER A 46 2.34 4.11 4.13
N VAL A 47 2.08 2.91 3.66
CA VAL A 47 1.27 2.65 2.46
C VAL A 47 0.23 1.57 2.76
N CYS A 48 -0.85 1.59 2.00
CA CYS A 48 -1.77 0.47 1.93
C CYS A 48 -2.30 0.25 0.52
N VAL A 49 -2.73 -0.98 0.24
CA VAL A 49 -3.40 -1.35 -1.02
C VAL A 49 -4.77 -1.92 -0.71
N VAL A 50 -5.80 -1.32 -1.30
CA VAL A 50 -7.19 -1.74 -1.18
C VAL A 50 -7.66 -2.28 -2.53
N VAL A 51 -8.28 -3.46 -2.54
CA VAL A 51 -8.82 -4.08 -3.76
C VAL A 51 -10.33 -4.26 -3.60
N PRO A 52 -11.17 -3.81 -4.55
CA PRO A 52 -12.60 -4.10 -4.50
C PRO A 52 -12.83 -5.60 -4.74
N ILE A 53 -13.63 -6.23 -3.88
CA ILE A 53 -14.14 -7.59 -4.09
C ILE A 53 -15.45 -7.51 -4.87
N ASP A 54 -16.34 -6.61 -4.47
CA ASP A 54 -17.62 -6.33 -5.12
C ASP A 54 -18.04 -4.86 -4.88
N GLY A 55 -19.31 -4.52 -5.17
CA GLY A 55 -19.81 -3.14 -5.09
C GLY A 55 -19.91 -2.56 -3.67
N GLU A 56 -19.87 -3.40 -2.63
CA GLU A 56 -20.00 -2.99 -1.22
C GLU A 56 -18.80 -3.43 -0.37
N THR A 57 -17.98 -4.35 -0.88
CA THR A 57 -16.89 -4.98 -0.15
C THR A 57 -15.54 -4.67 -0.79
N CYS A 58 -14.57 -4.29 0.04
CA CYS A 58 -13.17 -4.19 -0.35
C CYS A 58 -12.28 -4.96 0.62
N GLU A 59 -11.13 -5.39 0.13
CA GLU A 59 -10.10 -6.07 0.89
C GLU A 59 -8.88 -5.17 1.06
N LEU A 60 -8.40 -5.04 2.29
CA LEU A 60 -7.10 -4.46 2.59
C LEU A 60 -6.03 -5.51 2.33
N LYS A 61 -5.48 -5.54 1.11
CA LYS A 61 -4.49 -6.55 0.70
C LYS A 61 -3.12 -6.35 1.34
N ASN A 62 -2.73 -5.11 1.55
CA ASN A 62 -1.43 -4.75 2.12
C ASN A 62 -1.57 -3.49 2.97
N ILE A 63 -0.93 -3.46 4.13
CA ILE A 63 -0.73 -2.26 4.94
C ILE A 63 0.62 -2.36 5.64
N ALA A 64 1.47 -1.35 5.43
CA ALA A 64 2.81 -1.32 5.98
C ALA A 64 3.18 0.09 6.43
N THR A 65 3.86 0.18 7.56
CA THR A 65 4.44 1.40 8.13
C THR A 65 5.92 1.16 8.32
N TYR A 66 6.78 2.13 7.99
CA TYR A 66 8.22 1.97 8.25
C TYR A 66 8.47 1.63 9.73
N PRO A 67 9.39 0.71 10.05
CA PRO A 67 9.58 0.21 11.42
C PRO A 67 9.81 1.30 12.48
N HIS A 68 10.54 2.37 12.14
CA HIS A 68 10.83 3.47 13.05
C HIS A 68 9.64 4.41 13.33
N TYR A 69 8.51 4.21 12.64
CA TYR A 69 7.23 4.91 12.90
C TYR A 69 6.15 4.00 13.49
N GLN A 70 6.47 2.74 13.82
CA GLN A 70 5.54 1.82 14.45
C GLN A 70 5.49 2.07 15.98
N GLY A 71 4.30 2.22 16.55
CA GLY A 71 4.08 2.48 17.97
C GLY A 71 2.70 3.04 18.27
#